data_AF-A0A2G8LQN8-F1
#
_entry.id   AF-A0A2G8LQN8-F1
#
_cell.length_a   1.000
_cell.length_b   1.000
_cell.length_c   1.000
_cell.angle_alpha   90.00
_cell.angle_beta   90.00
_cell.angle_gamma   90.00
#
_symmetry.space_group_name_H-M   'P 1'
#
loop_
_entity.id
_entity.type
_entity.pdbx_description
1 polymer ?
#
loop_
_entity_poly.entity_id
_entity_poly.type
_entity_poly.pdbx_seq_one_letter_code
_entity_poly.pdbx_strand_id
1 'polypeptide(L)'
;MSHTLDDPTDVMVPPRVAGRVEDFLKRRKLEYSVLIENVEDLIEPQATCAYDITQEEFYTCYHTLDEIDSWIANFAALYPERVSIVQASTTHEGKDIKAIKISGKNANNPAVVFLGGIHAREWISPATMLNIAKKLVENYGVDEDISLSLISMIFTLYQFSTKMATTSAGLTMWRKNRNPNSGAACVGVDLNRNWNVDFGGDGANNLKCSEVYHGTGPLSEAETSGLDEWARALQASSGLHVFIDFHSYGLYWMWPWGYRTGLPATPDNDEQETGAVQATTALQDVFGTTYKVHNSALMYAAAGATEDWAYHTAGAKYSYIVELRPESSDVGFLLPDSQIEATGIETFEGVKALLLYTSTDPDPVAKKVDVLP
;
A
#
# COMPACT_ATOMS: atom_id res chain seq x y z
N MET A 1 -0.29 9.80 -12.78
CA MET A 1 -1.56 9.83 -13.55
C MET A 1 -2.18 11.20 -13.31
N SER A 2 -2.67 11.91 -14.34
CA SER A 2 -3.43 13.16 -14.18
C SER A 2 -4.90 12.85 -14.40
N HIS A 3 -5.76 13.49 -13.62
CA HIS A 3 -7.15 13.09 -13.50
C HIS A 3 -8.13 14.25 -13.70
N THR A 4 -7.63 15.48 -13.89
CA THR A 4 -8.45 16.64 -14.26
C THR A 4 -7.73 17.51 -15.30
N LEU A 5 -8.48 18.40 -15.95
CA LEU A 5 -7.85 19.47 -16.73
C LEU A 5 -7.03 20.33 -15.77
N ASP A 6 -5.79 20.63 -16.15
CA ASP A 6 -4.80 21.45 -15.42
C ASP A 6 -3.97 20.73 -14.33
N ASP A 7 -4.19 19.43 -14.10
CA ASP A 7 -3.30 18.62 -13.24
C ASP A 7 -2.13 18.02 -14.04
N PRO A 8 -0.90 17.99 -13.48
CA PRO A 8 0.26 17.41 -14.13
C PRO A 8 0.13 15.88 -14.31
N THR A 9 0.57 15.37 -15.47
CA THR A 9 0.68 13.92 -15.73
C THR A 9 2.13 13.50 -15.81
N ASP A 10 2.56 12.61 -14.91
CA ASP A 10 3.87 11.98 -15.03
C ASP A 10 3.80 10.73 -15.94
N VAL A 11 4.70 10.66 -16.92
CA VAL A 11 4.86 9.52 -17.82
C VAL A 11 6.33 9.19 -17.99
N MET A 12 6.72 7.96 -17.64
CA MET A 12 8.04 7.43 -18.00
C MET A 12 8.04 7.00 -19.47
N VAL A 13 9.01 7.47 -20.24
CA VAL A 13 9.13 7.20 -21.67
C VAL A 13 10.39 6.38 -21.96
N PRO A 14 10.29 5.22 -22.65
CA PRO A 14 11.49 4.46 -23.01
C PRO A 14 12.44 5.26 -23.93
N PRO A 15 13.77 5.16 -23.78
CA PRO A 15 14.73 5.95 -24.56
C PRO A 15 14.54 5.86 -26.08
N ARG A 16 14.15 4.68 -26.58
CA ARG A 16 13.87 4.41 -28.01
C ARG A 16 12.75 5.25 -28.62
N VAL A 17 11.85 5.82 -27.81
CA VAL A 17 10.72 6.63 -28.27
C VAL A 17 10.71 8.06 -27.71
N ALA A 18 11.64 8.40 -26.80
CA ALA A 18 11.71 9.71 -26.14
C ALA A 18 11.64 10.88 -27.13
N GLY A 19 12.50 10.90 -28.15
CA GLY A 19 12.49 11.96 -29.17
C GLY A 19 11.15 12.07 -29.94
N ARG A 20 10.46 10.96 -30.19
CA ARG A 20 9.13 10.99 -30.85
C ARG A 20 8.05 11.58 -29.96
N VAL A 21 8.12 11.31 -28.66
CA VAL A 21 7.19 11.86 -27.66
C VAL A 21 7.43 13.35 -27.51
N GLU A 22 8.68 13.79 -27.33
CA GLU A 22 9.02 15.22 -27.28
C GLU A 22 8.53 15.98 -28.52
N ASP A 23 8.80 15.44 -29.72
CA ASP A 23 8.33 16.03 -30.96
C ASP A 23 6.80 16.12 -31.02
N PHE A 24 6.10 15.13 -30.50
CA PHE A 24 4.64 15.15 -30.39
C PHE A 24 4.17 16.27 -29.46
N LEU A 25 4.74 16.38 -28.26
CA LEU A 25 4.41 17.40 -27.26
C LEU A 25 4.64 18.81 -27.83
N LYS A 26 5.83 19.04 -28.43
CA LYS A 26 6.19 20.31 -29.09
C LYS A 26 5.21 20.67 -30.21
N ARG A 27 4.89 19.74 -31.12
CA ARG A 27 3.95 19.99 -32.24
C ARG A 27 2.53 20.28 -31.75
N ARG A 28 2.10 19.66 -30.65
CA ARG A 28 0.78 19.87 -30.05
C ARG A 28 0.72 21.08 -29.12
N LYS A 29 1.86 21.75 -28.89
CA LYS A 29 1.99 22.87 -27.94
C LYS A 29 1.53 22.48 -26.54
N LEU A 30 1.83 21.23 -26.15
CA LEU A 30 1.61 20.76 -24.79
C LEU A 30 2.81 21.19 -23.94
N GLU A 31 2.55 21.85 -22.82
CA GLU A 31 3.58 22.18 -21.85
C GLU A 31 4.09 20.89 -21.21
N TYR A 32 5.41 20.77 -21.08
CA TYR A 32 6.05 19.63 -20.44
C TYR A 32 7.41 20.03 -19.87
N SER A 33 7.85 19.28 -18.87
CA SER A 33 9.21 19.31 -18.32
C SER A 33 9.77 17.89 -18.29
N VAL A 34 11.09 17.76 -18.33
CA VAL A 34 11.76 16.49 -18.06
C VAL A 34 12.08 16.46 -16.57
N LEU A 35 11.43 15.56 -15.84
CA LEU A 35 11.61 15.41 -14.39
C LEU A 35 12.89 14.62 -14.08
N ILE A 36 13.07 13.50 -14.78
CA ILE A 36 14.21 12.58 -14.61
C ILE A 36 14.79 12.32 -16.00
N GLU A 37 15.98 12.86 -16.26
CA GLU A 37 16.68 12.71 -17.55
C GLU A 37 17.07 11.25 -17.81
N ASN A 38 17.61 10.59 -16.78
CA ASN A 38 18.02 9.20 -16.83
C ASN A 38 17.53 8.44 -15.60
N VAL A 39 16.50 7.61 -15.79
CA VAL A 39 15.88 6.82 -14.72
C VAL A 39 16.85 5.77 -14.16
N GLU A 40 17.80 5.28 -14.96
CA GLU A 40 18.77 4.28 -14.51
C GLU A 40 19.69 4.86 -13.42
N ASP A 41 20.02 6.16 -13.48
CA ASP A 41 20.86 6.84 -12.47
C ASP A 41 20.20 6.89 -11.08
N LEU A 42 18.87 6.77 -11.02
CA LEU A 42 18.12 6.66 -9.77
C LEU A 42 17.97 5.21 -9.31
N ILE A 43 18.06 4.23 -10.22
CA ILE A 43 17.94 2.80 -9.90
C ILE A 43 19.27 2.24 -9.38
N GLU A 44 20.39 2.54 -10.05
CA GLU A 44 21.70 1.97 -9.72
C GLU A 44 22.13 2.16 -8.24
N PRO A 45 21.93 3.34 -7.62
CA PRO A 45 22.33 3.55 -6.22
C PRO A 45 21.52 2.74 -5.20
N GLN A 46 20.32 2.28 -5.55
CA GLN A 46 19.46 1.49 -4.65
C GLN A 46 19.94 0.03 -4.52
N ALA A 47 21.09 -0.33 -5.11
CA ALA A 47 21.59 -1.70 -5.24
C ALA A 47 22.52 -2.20 -4.14
N THR A 48 22.84 -1.37 -3.16
CA THR A 48 23.94 -1.62 -2.23
C THR A 48 23.50 -1.65 -0.77
N CYS A 49 22.67 -2.63 -0.40
CA CYS A 49 22.63 -3.10 0.98
C CYS A 49 23.69 -4.18 1.16
N ALA A 50 24.61 -4.00 2.11
CA ALA A 50 25.32 -5.14 2.67
C ALA A 50 24.35 -5.85 3.62
N TYR A 51 24.10 -7.13 3.42
CA TYR A 51 23.37 -7.95 4.38
C TYR A 51 24.26 -8.15 5.61
N ASP A 52 24.28 -7.18 6.51
CA ASP A 52 24.81 -7.35 7.86
C ASP A 52 23.66 -7.22 8.86
N ILE A 53 23.46 -8.26 9.66
CA ILE A 53 22.25 -8.53 10.45
C ILE A 53 22.22 -7.66 11.73
N THR A 54 22.99 -6.57 11.77
CA THR A 54 22.81 -5.61 12.85
C THR A 54 21.42 -5.01 12.66
N GLN A 55 20.53 -5.21 13.64
CA GLN A 55 19.11 -4.94 13.50
C GLN A 55 18.76 -3.48 13.20
N GLU A 56 19.72 -2.57 13.24
CA GLU A 56 19.49 -1.16 12.94
C GLU A 56 19.64 -0.87 11.44
N GLU A 57 20.60 -1.48 10.74
CA GLU A 57 20.88 -1.16 9.33
C GLU A 57 19.82 -1.71 8.36
N PHE A 58 19.09 -2.79 8.72
CA PHE A 58 18.04 -3.39 7.89
C PHE A 58 16.88 -2.42 7.56
N TYR A 59 16.67 -1.36 8.34
CA TYR A 59 15.57 -0.43 8.11
C TYR A 59 15.98 0.83 7.36
N THR A 60 17.16 0.80 6.72
CA THR A 60 17.76 1.96 6.04
C THR A 60 17.93 1.76 4.53
N CYS A 61 17.52 0.62 3.98
CA CYS A 61 17.67 0.31 2.56
C CYS A 61 16.59 -0.68 2.08
N TYR A 62 16.48 -0.87 0.76
CA TYR A 62 15.46 -1.75 0.16
C TYR A 62 15.89 -3.21 0.09
N HIS A 63 14.95 -4.12 0.38
CA HIS A 63 15.21 -5.55 0.51
C HIS A 63 14.46 -6.42 -0.47
N THR A 64 15.18 -7.39 -1.02
CA THR A 64 14.60 -8.42 -1.89
C THR A 64 13.54 -9.23 -1.15
N LEU A 65 12.64 -9.88 -1.91
CA LEU A 65 11.63 -10.74 -1.30
C LEU A 65 12.23 -11.86 -0.45
N ASP A 66 13.36 -12.44 -0.85
CA ASP A 66 14.02 -13.50 -0.08
C ASP A 66 14.62 -12.96 1.24
N GLU A 67 15.12 -11.73 1.24
CA GLU A 67 15.60 -11.05 2.44
C GLU A 67 14.44 -10.68 3.38
N ILE A 68 13.32 -10.20 2.84
CA ILE A 68 12.09 -9.93 3.61
C ILE A 68 11.55 -11.23 4.22
N ASP A 69 11.49 -12.33 3.45
CA ASP A 69 11.07 -13.65 3.95
C ASP A 69 12.00 -14.16 5.06
N SER A 70 13.30 -13.94 4.91
CA SER A 70 14.30 -14.25 5.94
C SER A 70 14.11 -13.39 7.18
N TRP A 71 13.82 -12.09 7.01
CA TRP A 71 13.50 -11.19 8.11
C TRP A 71 12.23 -11.64 8.85
N ILE A 72 11.15 -12.00 8.14
CA ILE A 72 9.90 -12.50 8.73
C ILE A 72 10.18 -13.73 9.61
N ALA A 73 10.94 -14.70 9.08
CA ALA A 73 11.31 -15.91 9.81
C ALA A 73 12.15 -15.59 11.06
N ASN A 74 13.16 -14.73 10.93
CA ASN A 74 14.05 -14.35 12.02
C ASN A 74 13.32 -13.52 13.09
N PHE A 75 12.48 -12.57 12.69
CA PHE A 75 11.72 -11.71 13.59
C PHE A 75 10.71 -12.52 14.42
N ALA A 76 10.02 -13.48 13.80
CA ALA A 76 9.16 -14.42 14.51
C ALA A 76 9.95 -15.31 15.51
N ALA A 77 11.15 -15.77 15.12
CA ALA A 77 12.01 -16.55 15.99
C ALA A 77 12.58 -15.75 17.17
N LEU A 78 12.79 -14.45 16.98
CA LEU A 78 13.30 -13.55 18.02
C LEU A 78 12.22 -13.15 19.04
N TYR A 79 10.96 -13.01 18.59
CA TYR A 79 9.83 -12.61 19.43
C TYR A 79 8.70 -13.66 19.45
N PRO A 80 8.98 -14.93 19.80
CA PRO A 80 8.04 -16.04 19.64
C PRO A 80 6.80 -15.95 20.54
N GLU A 81 6.86 -15.17 21.63
CA GLU A 81 5.70 -14.93 22.51
C GLU A 81 4.70 -13.92 21.93
N ARG A 82 5.09 -13.17 20.88
CA ARG A 82 4.29 -12.08 20.30
C ARG A 82 4.05 -12.23 18.82
N VAL A 83 5.01 -12.78 18.09
CA VAL A 83 5.02 -12.82 16.63
C VAL A 83 4.85 -14.25 16.17
N SER A 84 3.85 -14.47 15.32
CA SER A 84 3.65 -15.73 14.60
C SER A 84 3.50 -15.47 13.11
N ILE A 85 3.81 -16.46 12.28
CA ILE A 85 3.66 -16.35 10.83
C ILE A 85 2.31 -16.96 10.44
N VAL A 86 1.55 -16.26 9.61
CA VAL A 86 0.32 -16.76 8.99
C VAL A 86 0.46 -16.71 7.47
N GLN A 87 -0.11 -17.68 6.79
CA GLN A 87 -0.29 -17.61 5.35
C GLN A 87 -1.68 -17.06 5.07
N ALA A 88 -1.74 -15.92 4.38
CA ALA A 88 -2.98 -15.21 4.15
C ALA A 88 -3.48 -15.36 2.71
N SER A 89 -2.60 -15.62 1.75
CA SER A 89 -2.99 -15.91 0.36
C SER A 89 -1.86 -16.64 -0.39
N THR A 90 -1.99 -16.79 -1.70
CA THR A 90 -0.98 -17.35 -2.62
C THR A 90 -0.95 -16.53 -3.91
N THR A 91 0.21 -16.34 -4.51
CA THR A 91 0.34 -15.64 -5.80
C THR A 91 -0.10 -16.49 -6.98
N HIS A 92 -0.31 -15.84 -8.14
CA HIS A 92 -0.49 -16.54 -9.40
C HIS A 92 0.65 -17.52 -9.71
N GLU A 93 1.89 -17.20 -9.30
CA GLU A 93 3.07 -18.05 -9.49
C GLU A 93 3.22 -19.17 -8.43
N GLY A 94 2.27 -19.28 -7.50
CA GLY A 94 2.26 -20.33 -6.47
C GLY A 94 3.17 -20.04 -5.26
N LYS A 95 3.55 -18.77 -5.03
CA LYS A 95 4.30 -18.36 -3.84
C LYS A 95 3.36 -18.00 -2.71
N ASP A 96 3.70 -18.39 -1.48
CA ASP A 96 2.90 -18.03 -0.31
C ASP A 96 2.92 -16.52 -0.09
N ILE A 97 1.75 -15.93 0.15
CA ILE A 97 1.64 -14.58 0.68
C ILE A 97 1.58 -14.71 2.19
N LYS A 98 2.75 -14.53 2.82
CA LYS A 98 2.91 -14.57 4.26
C LYS A 98 2.53 -13.24 4.89
N ALA A 99 2.14 -13.31 6.15
CA ALA A 99 2.01 -12.17 7.01
C ALA A 99 2.52 -12.54 8.41
N ILE A 100 2.99 -11.54 9.16
CA ILE A 100 3.20 -11.70 10.59
C ILE A 100 1.92 -11.36 11.34
N LYS A 101 1.65 -12.08 12.42
CA LYS A 101 0.63 -11.74 13.40
C LYS A 101 1.36 -11.33 14.66
N ILE A 102 1.24 -10.07 15.03
CA ILE A 102 1.67 -9.55 16.32
C ILE A 102 0.51 -9.76 17.30
N SER A 103 0.79 -10.10 18.56
CA SER A 103 -0.25 -10.37 19.56
C SER A 103 0.07 -9.67 20.86
N GLY A 104 -0.92 -8.93 21.35
CA GLY A 104 -0.92 -8.38 22.71
C GLY A 104 -1.31 -9.44 23.74
N LYS A 105 -1.31 -9.04 25.01
CA LYS A 105 -1.67 -9.93 26.14
C LYS A 105 -3.14 -10.38 26.14
N ASN A 106 -4.04 -9.64 25.50
CA ASN A 106 -5.46 -9.96 25.45
C ASN A 106 -5.84 -10.57 24.09
N ALA A 107 -6.29 -11.82 24.12
CA ALA A 107 -6.69 -12.58 22.93
C ALA A 107 -8.00 -12.11 22.27
N ASN A 108 -8.80 -11.30 22.98
CA ASN A 108 -10.08 -10.78 22.47
C ASN A 108 -9.98 -9.38 21.89
N ASN A 109 -8.79 -8.80 21.90
CA ASN A 109 -8.65 -7.49 21.31
C ASN A 109 -8.84 -7.60 19.77
N PRO A 110 -9.37 -6.55 19.14
CA PRO A 110 -9.74 -6.59 17.74
C PRO A 110 -8.57 -6.62 16.77
N ALA A 111 -8.83 -7.12 15.57
CA ALA A 111 -7.87 -7.15 14.51
C ALA A 111 -7.71 -5.78 13.82
N VAL A 112 -6.45 -5.47 13.52
CA VAL A 112 -6.02 -4.37 12.65
C VAL A 112 -5.19 -4.98 11.56
N VAL A 113 -5.30 -4.48 10.34
CA VAL A 113 -4.62 -5.01 9.15
C VAL A 113 -3.85 -3.90 8.46
N PHE A 114 -2.59 -4.17 8.16
CA PHE A 114 -1.78 -3.36 7.27
C PHE A 114 -1.52 -4.17 6.01
N LEU A 115 -1.63 -3.54 4.84
CA LEU A 115 -1.34 -4.09 3.53
C LEU A 115 -0.33 -3.18 2.85
N GLY A 116 0.58 -3.77 2.09
CA GLY A 116 1.55 -3.01 1.32
C GLY A 116 2.13 -3.81 0.18
N GLY A 117 2.87 -3.12 -0.68
CA GLY A 117 3.44 -3.69 -1.88
C GLY A 117 2.40 -4.25 -2.86
N ILE A 118 1.12 -3.85 -2.78
CA ILE A 118 0.07 -4.23 -3.75
C ILE A 118 0.45 -3.82 -5.17
N HIS A 119 1.17 -2.70 -5.31
CA HIS A 119 1.87 -2.33 -6.53
C HIS A 119 3.37 -2.58 -6.39
N ALA A 120 3.95 -3.31 -7.34
CA ALA A 120 5.31 -3.84 -7.18
C ALA A 120 6.43 -2.77 -7.19
N ARG A 121 6.21 -1.61 -7.79
CA ARG A 121 7.18 -0.51 -7.87
C ARG A 121 7.21 0.40 -6.63
N GLU A 122 6.26 0.25 -5.70
CA GLU A 122 6.09 1.13 -4.56
C GLU A 122 6.92 0.64 -3.37
N TRP A 123 8.25 0.63 -3.53
CA TRP A 123 9.18 -0.05 -2.63
C TRP A 123 9.22 0.50 -1.20
N ILE A 124 8.89 1.77 -1.02
CA ILE A 124 8.79 2.39 0.32
C ILE A 124 7.63 1.81 1.15
N SER A 125 6.57 1.32 0.51
CA SER A 125 5.43 0.69 1.19
C SER A 125 5.84 -0.50 2.08
N PRO A 126 6.43 -1.58 1.52
CA PRO A 126 6.87 -2.71 2.34
C PRO A 126 7.99 -2.33 3.32
N ALA A 127 8.90 -1.40 2.96
CA ALA A 127 9.95 -0.95 3.87
C ALA A 127 9.40 -0.25 5.12
N THR A 128 8.41 0.64 4.94
CA THR A 128 7.72 1.32 6.04
C THR A 128 6.96 0.33 6.94
N MET A 129 6.34 -0.70 6.36
CA MET A 129 5.63 -1.72 7.14
C MET A 129 6.56 -2.56 8.01
N LEU A 130 7.75 -2.90 7.52
CA LEU A 130 8.78 -3.58 8.32
C LEU A 130 9.20 -2.70 9.51
N ASN A 131 9.37 -1.39 9.29
CA ASN A 131 9.70 -0.42 10.34
C ASN A 131 8.59 -0.32 11.40
N ILE A 132 7.32 -0.23 10.98
CA ILE A 132 6.16 -0.22 11.86
C ILE A 132 6.12 -1.50 12.71
N ALA A 133 6.29 -2.67 12.09
CA ALA A 133 6.30 -3.95 12.80
C ALA A 133 7.39 -4.03 13.86
N LYS A 134 8.62 -3.62 13.53
CA LYS A 134 9.74 -3.54 14.49
C LYS A 134 9.35 -2.69 15.69
N LYS A 135 8.90 -1.45 15.44
CA LYS A 135 8.56 -0.48 16.49
C LYS A 135 7.39 -0.94 17.34
N LEU A 136 6.38 -1.59 16.76
CA LEU A 136 5.26 -2.15 17.52
C LEU A 136 5.71 -3.25 18.48
N VAL A 137 6.61 -4.14 18.06
CA VAL A 137 7.09 -5.23 18.93
C VAL A 137 8.07 -4.74 19.99
N GLU A 138 9.03 -3.90 19.61
CA GLU A 138 10.08 -3.43 20.52
C GLU A 138 9.58 -2.46 21.59
N ASN A 139 8.58 -1.64 21.26
CA ASN A 139 8.00 -0.70 22.22
C ASN A 139 6.82 -1.31 23.02
N TYR A 140 6.42 -2.55 22.73
CA TYR A 140 5.32 -3.19 23.44
C TYR A 140 5.61 -3.35 24.93
N GLY A 141 4.76 -2.74 25.77
CA GLY A 141 4.91 -2.77 27.23
C GLY A 141 6.02 -1.86 27.78
N VAL A 142 6.66 -1.07 26.91
CA VAL A 142 7.52 0.06 27.26
C VAL A 142 6.73 1.36 27.09
N ASP A 143 6.06 1.49 25.94
CA ASP A 143 5.11 2.56 25.66
C ASP A 143 3.72 2.13 26.12
N GLU A 144 3.11 2.89 27.04
CA GLU A 144 1.77 2.61 27.59
C GLU A 144 0.68 2.73 26.51
N ASP A 145 0.95 3.52 25.46
CA ASP A 145 0.05 3.73 24.33
C ASP A 145 0.01 2.52 23.39
N ILE A 146 1.05 1.67 23.41
CA ILE A 146 1.15 0.46 22.58
C ILE A 146 0.66 -0.75 23.40
N SER A 147 -0.63 -0.74 23.74
CA SER A 147 -1.29 -1.84 24.47
C SER A 147 -2.18 -2.73 23.60
N LEU A 148 -2.43 -2.31 22.36
CA LEU A 148 -3.49 -2.84 21.51
C LEU A 148 -3.07 -4.11 20.75
N SER A 149 -4.02 -5.02 20.55
CA SER A 149 -3.80 -6.09 19.59
C SER A 149 -3.66 -5.52 18.21
N LEU A 150 -2.60 -5.92 17.57
CA LEU A 150 -2.36 -5.59 16.20
C LEU A 150 -2.00 -6.89 15.53
N ILE A 151 -2.89 -7.43 14.72
CA ILE A 151 -2.49 -8.42 13.73
C ILE A 151 -1.85 -7.63 12.58
N SER A 152 -0.69 -7.01 12.83
CA SER A 152 0.03 -6.27 11.79
C SER A 152 0.52 -7.26 10.75
N MET A 153 -0.29 -7.51 9.73
CA MET A 153 0.14 -8.29 8.61
C MET A 153 1.07 -7.47 7.76
N ILE A 154 2.19 -8.07 7.38
CA ILE A 154 3.04 -7.52 6.35
C ILE A 154 2.69 -8.26 5.09
N PHE A 155 1.74 -7.73 4.33
CA PHE A 155 1.63 -8.11 2.95
C PHE A 155 2.76 -7.43 2.20
N THR A 156 3.57 -8.22 1.54
CA THR A 156 4.17 -7.77 0.29
C THR A 156 3.45 -8.57 -0.76
N LEU A 157 2.70 -7.93 -1.65
CA LEU A 157 2.13 -8.65 -2.78
C LEU A 157 3.28 -8.94 -3.75
N TYR A 158 3.86 -10.12 -3.55
CA TYR A 158 5.01 -10.68 -4.25
C TYR A 158 4.78 -10.66 -5.77
N GLN A 159 5.42 -9.74 -6.49
CA GLN A 159 5.50 -9.80 -7.96
C GLN A 159 6.91 -10.01 -8.48
N PHE A 160 7.93 -9.92 -7.64
CA PHE A 160 9.30 -9.83 -8.14
C PHE A 160 10.38 -10.42 -7.22
N SER A 161 10.86 -11.62 -7.55
CA SER A 161 12.03 -12.23 -6.90
C SER A 161 13.31 -11.92 -7.67
N THR A 162 13.65 -10.64 -7.82
CA THR A 162 15.02 -10.30 -8.16
C THR A 162 15.45 -9.12 -7.31
N LYS A 163 16.77 -8.94 -7.18
CA LYS A 163 17.33 -7.84 -6.40
C LYS A 163 16.70 -6.54 -6.92
N MET A 164 16.06 -5.79 -6.00
CA MET A 164 15.29 -4.58 -6.33
C MET A 164 16.06 -3.68 -7.31
N ALA A 165 17.39 -3.65 -7.23
CA ALA A 165 18.22 -2.82 -8.09
C ALA A 165 19.16 -3.53 -9.10
N THR A 166 18.95 -4.82 -9.44
CA THR A 166 19.76 -5.47 -10.52
C THR A 166 19.00 -5.72 -11.81
N THR A 167 17.86 -5.06 -11.99
CA THR A 167 17.03 -5.25 -13.18
C THR A 167 16.92 -3.99 -13.99
N SER A 168 16.82 -4.17 -15.31
CA SER A 168 16.52 -3.07 -16.23
C SER A 168 15.29 -2.28 -15.76
N ALA A 169 15.29 -0.96 -15.95
CA ALA A 169 14.21 -0.06 -15.55
C ALA A 169 12.78 -0.54 -15.88
N GLY A 170 12.59 -1.34 -16.94
CA GLY A 170 11.28 -1.91 -17.31
C GLY A 170 10.70 -2.93 -16.32
N LEU A 171 11.53 -3.60 -15.51
CA LEU A 171 11.07 -4.51 -14.46
C LEU A 171 10.94 -3.79 -13.12
N THR A 172 11.82 -2.83 -12.85
CA THR A 172 11.76 -1.95 -11.67
C THR A 172 10.45 -1.17 -11.58
N MET A 173 9.92 -0.71 -12.72
CA MET A 173 8.70 0.10 -12.77
C MET A 173 7.40 -0.70 -12.90
N TRP A 174 7.46 -2.02 -12.74
CA TRP A 174 6.30 -2.90 -12.83
C TRP A 174 5.29 -2.59 -11.72
N ARG A 175 3.99 -2.53 -12.06
CA ARG A 175 2.91 -2.24 -11.10
C ARG A 175 2.07 -3.47 -10.75
N LYS A 176 1.56 -4.14 -11.80
CA LYS A 176 0.51 -5.16 -11.74
C LYS A 176 0.99 -6.51 -11.20
N ASN A 177 0.10 -7.51 -11.21
CA ASN A 177 0.50 -8.89 -10.96
C ASN A 177 1.27 -9.60 -12.08
N ARG A 178 1.61 -10.88 -11.89
CA ARG A 178 2.29 -11.73 -12.89
C ARG A 178 1.36 -12.68 -13.63
N ASN A 179 0.04 -12.51 -13.55
CA ASN A 179 -0.92 -13.31 -14.33
C ASN A 179 -0.62 -13.16 -15.84
N PRO A 180 -0.32 -14.24 -16.58
CA PRO A 180 0.04 -14.18 -17.99
C PRO A 180 -1.12 -13.76 -18.90
N ASN A 181 -2.35 -13.68 -18.37
CA ASN A 181 -3.55 -13.28 -19.10
C ASN A 181 -3.78 -14.07 -20.38
N SER A 182 -3.97 -15.39 -20.26
CA SER A 182 -4.19 -16.35 -21.36
C SER A 182 -4.87 -15.73 -22.60
N GLY A 183 -4.20 -15.87 -23.76
CA GLY A 183 -4.66 -15.32 -25.03
C GLY A 183 -4.35 -13.84 -25.27
N ALA A 184 -3.47 -13.21 -24.47
CA ALA A 184 -2.98 -11.85 -24.70
C ALA A 184 -1.46 -11.74 -24.57
N ALA A 185 -0.90 -10.67 -25.14
CA ALA A 185 0.54 -10.39 -25.08
C ALA A 185 0.99 -9.70 -23.77
N CYS A 186 0.04 -9.19 -22.98
CA CYS A 186 0.32 -8.36 -21.81
C CYS A 186 0.05 -9.12 -20.52
N VAL A 187 1.00 -9.06 -19.60
CA VAL A 187 0.99 -9.72 -18.30
C VAL A 187 0.42 -8.77 -17.24
N GLY A 188 -0.26 -9.34 -16.26
CA GLY A 188 -0.64 -8.69 -15.01
C GLY A 188 -2.04 -8.10 -14.99
N VAL A 189 -2.62 -8.13 -13.81
CA VAL A 189 -3.84 -7.45 -13.35
C VAL A 189 -3.46 -6.46 -12.26
N ASP A 190 -4.04 -5.26 -12.29
CA ASP A 190 -3.91 -4.32 -11.19
C ASP A 190 -4.71 -4.84 -9.99
N LEU A 191 -4.01 -5.28 -8.96
CA LEU A 191 -4.64 -5.87 -7.78
C LEU A 191 -5.51 -4.86 -7.04
N ASN A 192 -5.18 -3.56 -7.09
CA ASN A 192 -6.00 -2.50 -6.50
C ASN A 192 -7.13 -2.02 -7.45
N ARG A 193 -7.50 -2.84 -8.43
CA ARG A 193 -8.72 -2.71 -9.27
C ARG A 193 -9.54 -3.99 -9.32
N ASN A 194 -9.14 -5.02 -8.56
CA ASN A 194 -9.67 -6.37 -8.68
C ASN A 194 -10.63 -6.74 -7.55
N TRP A 195 -10.94 -5.83 -6.61
CA TRP A 195 -11.82 -6.12 -5.48
C TRP A 195 -13.31 -6.02 -5.84
N ASN A 196 -14.16 -6.72 -5.08
CA ASN A 196 -15.60 -6.82 -5.36
C ASN A 196 -16.41 -5.62 -4.82
N VAL A 197 -16.01 -4.39 -5.18
CA VAL A 197 -16.77 -3.16 -4.93
C VAL A 197 -16.66 -2.26 -6.16
N ASP A 198 -17.80 -1.97 -6.79
CA ASP A 198 -17.90 -1.28 -8.08
C ASP A 198 -16.93 -1.83 -9.17
N PHE A 199 -16.70 -3.15 -9.17
CA PHE A 199 -15.69 -3.78 -10.03
C PHE A 199 -15.83 -3.37 -11.51
N GLY A 200 -14.73 -2.88 -12.09
CA GLY A 200 -14.68 -2.46 -13.49
C GLY A 200 -15.33 -1.10 -13.78
N GLY A 201 -15.71 -0.34 -12.74
CA GLY A 201 -16.19 1.02 -12.82
C GLY A 201 -15.10 2.06 -13.14
N ASP A 202 -15.29 3.28 -12.66
CA ASP A 202 -14.44 4.42 -12.99
C ASP A 202 -12.99 4.23 -12.49
N GLY A 203 -12.02 4.68 -13.28
CA GLY A 203 -10.58 4.53 -12.95
C GLY A 203 -10.00 3.12 -13.12
N ALA A 204 -10.81 2.17 -13.57
CA ALA A 204 -10.38 0.83 -14.00
C ALA A 204 -10.41 0.72 -15.54
N ASN A 205 -9.77 -0.32 -16.10
CA ASN A 205 -9.77 -0.55 -17.54
C ASN A 205 -9.87 -2.04 -17.87
N ASN A 206 -10.56 -2.40 -18.97
CA ASN A 206 -10.75 -3.78 -19.41
C ASN A 206 -9.69 -4.27 -20.42
N LEU A 207 -8.79 -3.40 -20.86
CA LEU A 207 -7.67 -3.73 -21.74
C LEU A 207 -6.54 -4.36 -20.92
N LYS A 208 -6.20 -5.63 -21.21
CA LYS A 208 -5.13 -6.38 -20.54
C LYS A 208 -3.76 -5.70 -20.52
N CYS A 209 -3.49 -4.80 -21.47
CA CYS A 209 -2.26 -4.03 -21.56
C CYS A 209 -2.28 -2.71 -20.76
N SER A 210 -3.42 -2.35 -20.17
CA SER A 210 -3.50 -1.20 -19.27
C SER A 210 -2.77 -1.49 -17.96
N GLU A 211 -2.17 -0.46 -17.37
CA GLU A 211 -1.60 -0.49 -16.02
C GLU A 211 -2.67 -0.61 -14.93
N VAL A 212 -3.92 -0.21 -15.25
CA VAL A 212 -5.09 -0.32 -14.37
C VAL A 212 -6.07 -1.39 -14.88
N TYR A 213 -5.54 -2.47 -15.46
CA TYR A 213 -6.36 -3.60 -15.92
C TYR A 213 -7.02 -4.30 -14.74
N HIS A 214 -8.35 -4.30 -14.65
CA HIS A 214 -9.08 -4.84 -13.49
C HIS A 214 -9.16 -6.37 -13.43
N GLY A 215 -8.71 -7.10 -14.44
CA GLY A 215 -8.84 -8.55 -14.48
C GLY A 215 -10.14 -9.03 -15.14
N THR A 216 -10.41 -10.33 -15.05
CA THR A 216 -11.53 -10.97 -15.77
C THR A 216 -12.86 -10.92 -15.02
N GLY A 217 -12.82 -10.63 -13.73
CA GLY A 217 -13.95 -10.50 -12.83
C GLY A 217 -13.47 -10.06 -11.45
N PRO A 218 -14.38 -9.70 -10.54
CA PRO A 218 -14.00 -9.39 -9.16
C PRO A 218 -13.33 -10.61 -8.53
N LEU A 219 -12.24 -10.37 -7.81
CA LEU A 219 -11.42 -11.38 -7.14
C LEU A 219 -10.93 -12.47 -8.11
N SER A 220 -10.66 -12.11 -9.38
CA SER A 220 -10.15 -13.07 -10.36
C SER A 220 -8.71 -13.53 -10.08
N GLU A 221 -7.97 -12.77 -9.28
CA GLU A 221 -6.58 -13.07 -8.95
C GLU A 221 -6.50 -13.93 -7.67
N ALA A 222 -5.55 -14.88 -7.64
CA ALA A 222 -5.35 -15.75 -6.49
C ALA A 222 -4.99 -14.92 -5.24
N GLU A 223 -4.22 -13.85 -5.47
CA GLU A 223 -3.81 -12.89 -4.45
C GLU A 223 -5.03 -12.27 -3.76
N THR A 224 -5.90 -11.60 -4.51
CA THR A 224 -7.06 -10.87 -3.96
C THR A 224 -8.13 -11.80 -3.42
N SER A 225 -8.42 -12.92 -4.10
CA SER A 225 -9.42 -13.89 -3.61
C SER A 225 -9.02 -14.52 -2.27
N GLY A 226 -7.75 -14.92 -2.10
CA GLY A 226 -7.28 -15.48 -0.84
C GLY A 226 -7.27 -14.44 0.29
N LEU A 227 -6.88 -13.20 -0.01
CA LEU A 227 -6.94 -12.11 0.97
C LEU A 227 -8.37 -11.78 1.39
N ASP A 228 -9.32 -11.83 0.46
CA ASP A 228 -10.74 -11.64 0.78
C ASP A 228 -11.25 -12.73 1.73
N GLU A 229 -10.97 -13.99 1.43
CA GLU A 229 -11.34 -15.12 2.29
C GLU A 229 -10.73 -14.99 3.68
N TRP A 230 -9.43 -14.69 3.73
CA TRP A 230 -8.68 -14.54 4.97
C TRP A 230 -9.22 -13.38 5.83
N ALA A 231 -9.50 -12.22 5.24
CA ALA A 231 -9.99 -11.05 5.97
C ALA A 231 -11.41 -11.25 6.49
N ARG A 232 -12.29 -11.91 5.72
CA ARG A 232 -13.64 -12.26 6.19
C ARG A 232 -13.60 -13.28 7.32
N ALA A 233 -12.69 -14.25 7.27
CA ALA A 233 -12.47 -15.18 8.37
C ALA A 233 -11.98 -14.45 9.64
N LEU A 234 -11.08 -13.48 9.49
CA LEU A 234 -10.59 -12.64 10.57
C LEU A 234 -11.71 -11.79 11.19
N GLN A 235 -12.52 -11.14 10.35
CA GLN A 235 -13.69 -10.36 10.79
C GLN A 235 -14.61 -11.21 11.64
N ALA A 236 -14.89 -12.46 11.19
CA ALA A 236 -15.77 -13.36 11.91
C ALA A 236 -15.18 -13.88 13.24
N SER A 237 -13.85 -14.03 13.35
CA SER A 237 -13.21 -14.59 14.54
C SER A 237 -12.82 -13.55 15.59
N SER A 238 -12.40 -12.36 15.15
CA SER A 238 -11.71 -11.38 16.00
C SER A 238 -12.22 -9.95 15.83
N GLY A 239 -13.05 -9.67 14.81
CA GLY A 239 -13.47 -8.32 14.46
C GLY A 239 -12.32 -7.52 13.85
N LEU A 240 -12.40 -7.21 12.57
CA LEU A 240 -11.52 -6.30 11.85
C LEU A 240 -12.00 -4.85 12.04
N HIS A 241 -11.21 -4.05 12.73
CA HIS A 241 -11.54 -2.66 13.06
C HIS A 241 -10.87 -1.66 12.13
N VAL A 242 -9.57 -1.86 11.90
CA VAL A 242 -8.73 -0.95 11.11
C VAL A 242 -8.11 -1.73 9.96
N PHE A 243 -8.17 -1.16 8.76
CA PHE A 243 -7.47 -1.65 7.58
C PHE A 243 -6.74 -0.48 6.91
N ILE A 244 -5.45 -0.62 6.66
CA ILE A 244 -4.65 0.38 5.95
C ILE A 244 -3.91 -0.29 4.81
N ASP A 245 -4.09 0.20 3.59
CA ASP A 245 -3.27 -0.16 2.43
C ASP A 245 -2.24 0.94 2.15
N PHE A 246 -0.96 0.60 2.33
CA PHE A 246 0.17 1.50 2.13
C PHE A 246 0.64 1.46 0.69
N HIS A 247 0.66 2.63 0.08
CA HIS A 247 1.07 2.91 -1.28
C HIS A 247 2.18 3.96 -1.33
N SER A 248 2.66 4.28 -2.53
CA SER A 248 3.39 5.52 -2.79
C SER A 248 3.12 5.96 -4.23
N TYR A 249 3.16 7.25 -4.56
CA TYR A 249 3.61 8.38 -3.76
C TYR A 249 2.60 9.52 -3.83
N GLY A 250 2.78 10.51 -2.94
CA GLY A 250 2.09 11.79 -3.04
C GLY A 250 1.63 12.40 -1.71
N LEU A 251 1.92 11.75 -0.58
CA LEU A 251 1.55 12.19 0.77
C LEU A 251 0.04 12.35 0.96
N TYR A 252 -0.70 11.26 0.75
CA TYR A 252 -2.16 11.24 0.94
C TYR A 252 -2.56 10.27 2.05
N TRP A 253 -3.54 10.66 2.86
CA TRP A 253 -4.23 9.78 3.80
C TRP A 253 -5.72 9.83 3.49
N MET A 254 -6.24 8.76 2.90
CA MET A 254 -7.55 8.76 2.25
C MET A 254 -8.44 7.64 2.76
N TRP A 255 -9.75 7.85 2.69
CA TRP A 255 -10.78 6.90 3.12
C TRP A 255 -11.91 6.77 2.09
N PRO A 256 -12.74 5.72 2.18
CA PRO A 256 -13.86 5.50 1.28
C PRO A 256 -14.84 6.67 1.14
N TRP A 257 -15.60 6.76 0.05
CA TRP A 257 -15.48 5.95 -1.15
C TRP A 257 -14.39 6.44 -2.11
N GLY A 258 -13.67 5.52 -2.73
CA GLY A 258 -12.72 5.76 -3.82
C GLY A 258 -13.33 5.54 -5.20
N TYR A 259 -14.32 4.65 -5.32
CA TYR A 259 -14.78 4.15 -6.63
C TYR A 259 -15.48 5.17 -7.52
N ARG A 260 -16.06 6.25 -6.97
CA ARG A 260 -16.73 7.30 -7.76
C ARG A 260 -16.79 8.64 -7.04
N THR A 261 -16.68 9.73 -7.80
CA THR A 261 -16.88 11.09 -7.29
C THR A 261 -18.37 11.42 -7.11
N GLY A 262 -18.69 12.28 -6.14
CA GLY A 262 -20.05 12.77 -5.94
C GLY A 262 -21.02 11.78 -5.28
N LEU A 263 -20.52 10.67 -4.74
CA LEU A 263 -21.31 9.77 -3.90
C LEU A 263 -21.64 10.43 -2.55
N PRO A 264 -22.76 10.03 -1.90
CA PRO A 264 -22.95 10.31 -0.48
C PRO A 264 -21.79 9.74 0.35
N ALA A 265 -21.40 10.50 1.38
CA ALA A 265 -20.40 10.04 2.34
C ALA A 265 -20.83 8.74 3.04
N THR A 266 -19.86 7.96 3.51
CA THR A 266 -20.14 6.79 4.33
C THR A 266 -20.80 7.22 5.66
N PRO A 267 -21.61 6.35 6.31
CA PRO A 267 -22.15 6.62 7.63
C PRO A 267 -21.11 6.74 8.76
N ASP A 268 -19.84 6.45 8.46
CA ASP A 268 -18.70 6.52 9.38
C ASP A 268 -17.66 7.58 8.92
N ASN A 269 -18.04 8.47 8.00
CA ASN A 269 -17.14 9.43 7.36
C ASN A 269 -16.45 10.35 8.38
N ASP A 270 -17.20 10.88 9.36
CA ASP A 270 -16.67 11.84 10.33
C ASP A 270 -15.65 11.17 11.26
N GLU A 271 -15.89 9.92 11.65
CA GLU A 271 -14.94 9.11 12.40
C GLU A 271 -13.70 8.76 11.57
N GLN A 272 -13.87 8.42 10.30
CA GLN A 272 -12.76 8.13 9.38
C GLN A 272 -11.88 9.37 9.16
N GLU A 273 -12.49 10.53 8.90
CA GLU A 273 -11.81 11.82 8.74
C GLU A 273 -11.06 12.21 10.03
N THR A 274 -11.72 12.10 11.19
CA THR A 274 -11.08 12.38 12.49
C THR A 274 -9.86 11.48 12.71
N GLY A 275 -9.98 10.18 12.45
CA GLY A 275 -8.86 9.24 12.56
C GLY A 275 -7.69 9.60 11.65
N ALA A 276 -7.97 9.98 10.40
CA ALA A 276 -6.95 10.41 9.44
C ALA A 276 -6.25 11.70 9.91
N VAL A 277 -7.00 12.70 10.38
CA VAL A 277 -6.43 13.96 10.89
C VAL A 277 -5.53 13.73 12.10
N GLN A 278 -5.95 12.87 13.05
CA GLN A 278 -5.12 12.51 14.22
C GLN A 278 -3.82 11.84 13.78
N ALA A 279 -3.90 10.91 12.83
CA ALA A 279 -2.74 10.21 12.30
C ALA A 279 -1.76 11.17 11.61
N THR A 280 -2.25 12.01 10.70
CA THR A 280 -1.37 12.93 9.95
C THR A 280 -0.82 14.05 10.80
N THR A 281 -1.53 14.48 11.85
CA THR A 281 -1.01 15.47 12.81
C THR A 281 0.19 14.90 13.58
N ALA A 282 0.04 13.70 14.15
CA ALA A 282 1.13 13.05 14.88
C ALA A 282 2.33 12.73 13.97
N LEU A 283 2.08 12.32 12.73
CA LEU A 283 3.10 12.14 11.70
C LEU A 283 3.84 13.46 11.41
N GLN A 284 3.09 14.54 11.19
CA GLN A 284 3.63 15.86 10.88
C GLN A 284 4.51 16.40 12.02
N ASP A 285 4.16 16.13 13.28
CA ASP A 285 4.94 16.58 14.44
C ASP A 285 6.36 15.98 14.50
N VAL A 286 6.64 14.88 13.79
CA VAL A 286 7.96 14.24 13.75
C VAL A 286 8.95 15.02 12.88
N PHE A 287 8.62 15.25 11.61
CA PHE A 287 9.53 15.84 10.61
C PHE A 287 8.95 17.02 9.82
N GLY A 288 7.71 17.43 10.11
CA GLY A 288 7.01 18.50 9.39
C GLY A 288 6.38 18.06 8.07
N THR A 289 6.44 16.77 7.72
CA THR A 289 5.84 16.23 6.49
C THR A 289 4.33 16.39 6.52
N THR A 290 3.79 17.05 5.51
CA THR A 290 2.35 17.38 5.46
C THR A 290 1.64 16.43 4.51
N TYR A 291 0.72 15.61 5.03
CA TYR A 291 -0.14 14.76 4.23
C TYR A 291 -1.45 15.46 3.92
N LYS A 292 -1.97 15.27 2.71
CA LYS A 292 -3.32 15.67 2.31
C LYS A 292 -4.31 14.63 2.84
N VAL A 293 -5.36 15.12 3.49
CA VAL A 293 -6.38 14.30 4.14
C VAL A 293 -7.71 14.56 3.46
N HIS A 294 -8.25 13.56 2.76
CA HIS A 294 -9.55 13.68 2.09
C HIS A 294 -10.12 12.31 1.67
N ASN A 295 -11.40 12.27 1.33
CA ASN A 295 -12.03 11.14 0.66
C ASN A 295 -11.25 10.70 -0.60
N SER A 296 -11.06 9.40 -0.82
CA SER A 296 -10.25 8.83 -1.90
C SER A 296 -10.64 9.33 -3.29
N ALA A 297 -11.94 9.41 -3.60
CA ALA A 297 -12.40 9.82 -4.93
C ALA A 297 -12.01 11.27 -5.30
N LEU A 298 -11.68 12.12 -4.32
CA LEU A 298 -11.19 13.48 -4.55
C LEU A 298 -9.78 13.52 -5.16
N MET A 299 -8.98 12.45 -5.01
CA MET A 299 -7.76 12.27 -5.78
C MET A 299 -8.13 11.94 -7.23
N TYR A 300 -8.86 10.83 -7.39
CA TYR A 300 -9.52 10.37 -8.61
C TYR A 300 -10.38 9.15 -8.28
N ALA A 301 -11.40 8.89 -9.10
CA ALA A 301 -12.21 7.69 -8.96
C ALA A 301 -11.39 6.43 -9.27
N ALA A 302 -11.43 5.42 -8.40
CA ALA A 302 -10.69 4.16 -8.50
C ALA A 302 -11.56 2.98 -8.05
N ALA A 303 -12.28 2.37 -8.99
CA ALA A 303 -13.18 1.28 -8.71
C ALA A 303 -12.47 -0.05 -8.50
N GLY A 304 -13.03 -0.91 -7.63
CA GLY A 304 -12.42 -2.18 -7.24
C GLY A 304 -11.16 -2.01 -6.38
N ALA A 305 -11.07 -0.96 -5.58
CA ALA A 305 -9.95 -0.65 -4.69
C ALA A 305 -10.11 -1.22 -3.26
N THR A 306 -8.99 -1.31 -2.54
CA THR A 306 -8.87 -2.01 -1.25
C THR A 306 -9.60 -1.31 -0.11
N GLU A 307 -9.56 0.02 -0.02
CA GLU A 307 -10.20 0.76 1.07
C GLU A 307 -11.73 0.60 1.01
N ASP A 308 -12.28 0.66 -0.19
CA ASP A 308 -13.71 0.49 -0.43
C ASP A 308 -14.16 -0.93 -0.10
N TRP A 309 -13.39 -1.92 -0.54
CA TRP A 309 -13.64 -3.32 -0.20
C TRP A 309 -13.49 -3.61 1.29
N ALA A 310 -12.46 -3.08 1.95
CA ALA A 310 -12.23 -3.33 3.36
C ALA A 310 -13.34 -2.73 4.23
N TYR A 311 -13.84 -1.54 3.87
CA TYR A 311 -15.00 -0.93 4.52
C TYR A 311 -16.30 -1.71 4.24
N HIS A 312 -16.62 -1.94 2.96
CA HIS A 312 -17.90 -2.53 2.57
C HIS A 312 -18.02 -4.03 2.87
N THR A 313 -16.97 -4.79 2.55
CA THR A 313 -16.99 -6.27 2.50
C THR A 313 -16.27 -6.88 3.69
N ALA A 314 -15.07 -6.39 4.03
CA ALA A 314 -14.29 -6.93 5.15
C ALA A 314 -14.78 -6.44 6.52
N GLY A 315 -15.52 -5.32 6.56
CA GLY A 315 -16.16 -4.80 7.77
C GLY A 315 -15.31 -3.86 8.62
N ALA A 316 -14.16 -3.40 8.10
CA ALA A 316 -13.27 -2.46 8.77
C ALA A 316 -13.89 -1.05 8.79
N LYS A 317 -14.35 -0.55 9.95
CA LYS A 317 -14.88 0.82 10.04
C LYS A 317 -13.82 1.85 9.64
N TYR A 318 -12.59 1.64 10.08
CA TYR A 318 -11.46 2.53 9.82
C TYR A 318 -10.62 1.98 8.68
N SER A 319 -11.07 2.25 7.45
CA SER A 319 -10.44 1.77 6.21
C SER A 319 -9.73 2.92 5.50
N TYR A 320 -8.46 2.73 5.14
CA TYR A 320 -7.64 3.78 4.56
C TYR A 320 -6.72 3.30 3.43
N ILE A 321 -6.46 4.18 2.47
CA ILE A 321 -5.26 4.17 1.62
C ILE A 321 -4.29 5.25 2.12
N VAL A 322 -3.01 4.93 2.21
CA VAL A 322 -1.95 5.89 2.55
C VAL A 322 -0.90 5.92 1.45
N GLU A 323 -0.79 7.04 0.74
CA GLU A 323 0.26 7.29 -0.24
C GLU A 323 1.46 7.94 0.47
N LEU A 324 2.55 7.19 0.62
CA LEU A 324 3.76 7.62 1.33
C LEU A 324 4.60 8.65 0.54
N ARG A 325 5.78 8.98 1.08
CA ARG A 325 6.79 9.81 0.41
C ARG A 325 7.17 9.25 -0.98
N PRO A 326 7.69 10.11 -1.89
CA PRO A 326 7.80 11.57 -1.77
C PRO A 326 6.47 12.32 -2.01
N GLU A 327 6.47 13.65 -1.81
CA GLU A 327 5.38 14.51 -2.30
C GLU A 327 5.44 14.65 -3.83
N SER A 328 6.65 14.86 -4.35
CA SER A 328 6.92 15.22 -5.73
C SER A 328 7.38 14.04 -6.59
N SER A 329 7.18 14.20 -7.90
CA SER A 329 7.57 13.22 -8.91
C SER A 329 9.04 13.32 -9.38
N ASP A 330 9.84 14.15 -8.72
CA ASP A 330 11.28 14.32 -8.97
C ASP A 330 12.08 13.03 -8.72
N VAL A 331 11.63 12.21 -7.77
CA VAL A 331 12.11 10.83 -7.59
C VAL A 331 10.97 9.81 -7.71
N GLY A 332 9.73 10.20 -7.42
CA GLY A 332 8.54 9.35 -7.52
C GLY A 332 8.72 8.02 -6.78
N PHE A 333 8.55 6.90 -7.49
CA PHE A 333 8.70 5.55 -6.93
C PHE A 333 10.16 5.19 -6.54
N LEU A 334 11.15 5.94 -7.02
CA LEU A 334 12.58 5.70 -6.76
C LEU A 334 13.07 6.55 -5.58
N LEU A 335 12.31 6.55 -4.49
CA LEU A 335 12.65 7.29 -3.28
C LEU A 335 14.00 6.80 -2.71
N PRO A 336 14.99 7.68 -2.47
CA PRO A 336 16.31 7.27 -2.00
C PRO A 336 16.30 6.54 -0.64
N ASP A 337 17.21 5.60 -0.46
CA ASP A 337 17.39 4.80 0.77
C ASP A 337 17.46 5.66 2.04
N SER A 338 18.10 6.84 1.97
CA SER A 338 18.21 7.79 3.09
C SER A 338 16.88 8.34 3.61
N GLN A 339 15.78 8.15 2.89
CA GLN A 339 14.43 8.56 3.26
C GLN A 339 13.61 7.42 3.90
N ILE A 340 14.08 6.16 3.83
CA ILE A 340 13.33 5.00 4.30
C ILE A 340 13.06 5.10 5.80
N GLU A 341 14.11 5.33 6.59
CA GLU A 341 13.98 5.39 8.04
C GLU A 341 13.08 6.56 8.47
N ALA A 342 13.26 7.75 7.89
CA ALA A 342 12.43 8.91 8.19
C ALA A 342 10.96 8.66 7.85
N THR A 343 10.65 8.01 6.72
CA THR A 343 9.29 7.62 6.37
C THR A 343 8.72 6.62 7.38
N GLY A 344 9.50 5.60 7.76
CA GLY A 344 9.08 4.61 8.75
C GLY A 344 8.76 5.22 10.12
N ILE A 345 9.60 6.14 10.60
CA ILE A 345 9.43 6.80 11.91
C ILE A 345 8.17 7.67 11.92
N GLU A 346 7.98 8.55 10.94
CA GLU A 346 6.82 9.45 10.94
C GLU A 346 5.51 8.68 10.74
N THR A 347 5.49 7.69 9.83
CA THR A 347 4.30 6.88 9.59
C THR A 347 3.95 6.04 10.82
N PHE A 348 4.93 5.52 11.55
CA PHE A 348 4.68 4.82 12.80
C PHE A 348 3.96 5.69 13.84
N GLU A 349 4.39 6.94 14.03
CA GLU A 349 3.73 7.85 14.98
C GLU A 349 2.29 8.18 14.55
N GLY A 350 2.05 8.35 13.24
CA GLY A 350 0.69 8.51 12.72
C GLY A 350 -0.19 7.26 12.91
N VAL A 351 0.35 6.08 12.63
CA VAL A 351 -0.35 4.81 12.88
C VAL A 351 -0.65 4.65 14.37
N LYS A 352 0.30 4.94 15.25
CA LYS A 352 0.09 4.88 16.71
C LYS A 352 -1.05 5.80 17.16
N ALA A 353 -1.10 7.03 16.68
CA ALA A 353 -2.17 7.97 16.98
C ALA A 353 -3.55 7.48 16.48
N LEU A 354 -3.62 6.92 15.28
CA LEU A 354 -4.85 6.32 14.76
C LEU A 354 -5.31 5.15 15.64
N LEU A 355 -4.39 4.26 16.03
CA LEU A 355 -4.70 3.11 16.86
C LEU A 355 -5.22 3.53 18.24
N LEU A 356 -4.62 4.54 18.84
CA LEU A 356 -5.11 5.14 20.09
C LEU A 356 -6.53 5.68 19.94
N TYR A 357 -6.79 6.47 18.90
CA TYR A 357 -8.12 7.01 18.64
C TYR A 357 -9.17 5.90 18.49
N THR A 358 -8.91 4.94 17.60
CA THR A 358 -9.84 3.86 17.26
C THR A 358 -10.05 2.86 18.41
N SER A 359 -9.10 2.74 19.34
CA SER A 359 -9.24 1.86 20.51
C SER A 359 -10.35 2.27 21.48
N THR A 360 -10.79 3.53 21.41
CA THR A 360 -11.83 4.07 22.28
C THR A 360 -13.23 3.99 21.66
N ASP A 361 -13.33 3.53 20.41
CA ASP A 361 -14.60 3.42 19.69
C ASP A 361 -15.42 2.21 20.19
N PRO A 362 -16.63 2.42 20.75
CA PRO A 362 -17.49 1.34 21.20
C PRO A 362 -18.20 0.59 20.06
N ASP A 363 -18.25 1.14 18.84
CA ASP A 363 -18.87 0.50 17.66
C ASP A 363 -17.91 0.53 16.45
N PRO A 364 -16.90 -0.36 16.46
CA PRO A 364 -15.78 -0.32 15.54
C PRO A 364 -15.98 -1.17 14.26
N VAL A 365 -17.19 -1.68 14.04
CA VAL A 365 -17.57 -2.41 12.83
C VAL A 365 -18.18 -1.43 11.83
N ALA A 366 -17.79 -1.52 10.56
CA ALA A 366 -18.33 -0.66 9.52
C ALA A 366 -19.87 -0.77 9.46
N LYS A 367 -20.55 0.38 9.42
CA LYS A 367 -22.00 0.40 9.21
C LYS A 367 -22.30 -0.12 7.80
N LYS A 368 -23.27 -1.02 7.68
CA LYS A 368 -23.64 -1.59 6.38
C LYS A 368 -24.25 -0.52 5.46
N VAL A 369 -23.72 -0.43 4.25
CA VAL A 369 -24.22 0.44 3.18
C VAL A 369 -24.28 -0.39 1.90
N ASP A 370 -25.35 -0.26 1.12
CA ASP A 370 -25.40 -0.85 -0.22
C ASP A 370 -24.41 -0.12 -1.14
N VAL A 371 -23.68 -0.85 -1.98
CA VAL A 371 -22.87 -0.23 -3.04
C VAL A 371 -23.82 0.46 -4.01
N LEU A 372 -23.66 1.77 -4.17
CA LEU A 372 -24.46 2.53 -5.11
C LEU A 372 -23.91 2.31 -6.53
N PRO A 373 -24.75 1.87 -7.48
CA PRO A 373 -24.33 1.54 -8.85
C PRO A 373 -23.98 2.76 -9.68
#